data_AF-A0A844BQH1-F1
#
_entry.id   AF-A0A844BQH1-F1
#
_cell.length_a   1.000
_cell.length_b   1.000
_cell.length_c   1.000
_cell.angle_alpha   90.00
_cell.angle_beta   90.00
_cell.angle_gamma   90.00
#
_symmetry.space_group_name_H-M   'P 1'
#
loop_
_entity.id
_entity.type
_entity.pdbx_description
1 polymer ?
#
loop_
_entity_poly.entity_id
_entity_poly.type
_entity_poly.pdbx_seq_one_letter_code
_entity_poly.pdbx_strand_id
1 'polypeptide(L)'
;MFDISGQPRGRGHVTQAGACVPVVIPDNAHATNAGHGAARRGEPGFVRASGRCDPVVLPENAFLDDRSHGPGAQHARGFEALRTGCGMIDLPANAHLDRSGNRWQCDRGFGFRRATDAS
;
A
#
# COMPACT_ATOMS: atom_id res chain seq x y z
N MET A 1 26.72 10.65 -9.20
CA MET A 1 26.49 11.71 -10.20
C MET A 1 26.85 13.03 -9.53
N PHE A 2 27.52 13.94 -10.23
CA PHE A 2 28.02 15.20 -9.69
C PHE A 2 27.56 16.33 -10.61
N ASP A 3 27.38 17.54 -10.09
CA ASP A 3 27.09 18.73 -10.89
C ASP A 3 28.32 19.29 -11.62
N ILE A 4 28.10 20.27 -12.51
CA ILE A 4 29.14 21.13 -13.10
C ILE A 4 30.06 21.80 -12.07
N SER A 5 29.58 22.01 -10.83
CA SER A 5 30.37 22.52 -9.70
C SER A 5 31.11 21.44 -8.90
N GLY A 6 31.07 20.16 -9.33
CA GLY A 6 31.70 19.03 -8.64
C GLY A 6 31.01 18.59 -7.34
N GLN A 7 29.86 19.18 -7.01
CA GLN A 7 29.05 18.79 -5.85
C GLN A 7 28.32 17.47 -6.11
N PRO A 8 28.25 16.52 -5.14
CA PRO A 8 27.49 15.29 -5.31
C PRO A 8 26.03 15.64 -5.57
N ARG A 9 25.44 15.17 -6.66
CA ARG A 9 24.03 15.39 -6.99
C ARG A 9 23.42 14.10 -7.49
N GLY A 10 22.33 13.66 -6.87
CA GLY A 10 21.68 12.39 -7.22
C GLY A 10 21.03 11.73 -6.01
N ARG A 11 20.54 10.49 -6.22
CA ARG A 11 19.89 9.69 -5.18
C ARG A 11 20.73 9.67 -3.89
N GLY A 12 20.10 9.90 -2.74
CA GLY A 12 20.75 9.82 -1.43
C GLY A 12 21.45 11.10 -0.97
N HIS A 13 21.25 12.24 -1.64
CA HIS A 13 21.75 13.55 -1.19
C HIS A 13 20.62 14.59 -1.23
N VAL A 14 20.66 15.57 -0.33
CA VAL A 14 19.64 16.63 -0.18
C VAL A 14 20.31 17.97 0.05
N THR A 15 19.72 19.05 -0.48
CA THR A 15 20.17 20.42 -0.20
C THR A 15 19.66 20.88 1.16
N GLN A 16 20.56 21.14 2.08
CA GLN A 16 20.27 21.66 3.42
C GLN A 16 21.11 22.92 3.66
N ALA A 17 20.47 24.06 3.93
CA ALA A 17 21.13 25.35 4.15
C ALA A 17 22.15 25.75 3.05
N GLY A 18 21.84 25.45 1.78
CA GLY A 18 22.72 25.74 0.64
C GLY A 18 23.87 24.75 0.42
N ALA A 19 24.02 23.74 1.27
CA ALA A 19 25.00 22.67 1.11
C ALA A 19 24.33 21.37 0.65
N CYS A 20 25.02 20.58 -0.16
CA CYS A 20 24.58 19.24 -0.51
C CYS A 20 25.09 18.23 0.53
N VAL A 21 24.17 17.65 1.30
CA VAL A 21 24.49 16.73 2.40
C VAL A 21 23.93 15.33 2.12
N PRO A 22 24.60 14.25 2.56
CA PRO A 22 24.09 12.90 2.42
C PRO A 22 22.79 12.72 3.22
N VAL A 23 21.83 12.00 2.63
CA VAL A 23 20.58 11.64 3.29
C VAL A 23 20.86 10.52 4.29
N VAL A 24 20.50 10.73 5.55
CA VAL A 24 20.54 9.67 6.57
C VAL A 24 19.42 8.65 6.28
N ILE A 25 19.82 7.45 5.89
CA ILE A 25 18.92 6.31 5.64
C ILE A 25 18.89 5.45 6.91
N PRO A 26 17.74 5.35 7.60
CA PRO A 26 17.57 4.49 8.77
C PRO A 26 17.29 3.06 8.30
N ASP A 27 17.22 2.12 9.24
CA ASP A 27 16.83 0.74 8.94
C ASP A 27 15.48 0.67 8.21
N ASN A 28 15.38 -0.30 7.29
CA ASN A 28 14.20 -0.58 6.47
C ASN A 28 13.75 0.61 5.60
N ALA A 29 14.70 1.36 5.07
CA ALA A 29 14.44 2.54 4.24
C ALA A 29 15.40 2.63 3.05
N HIS A 30 14.97 3.32 2.00
CA HIS A 30 15.79 3.61 0.83
C HIS A 30 15.73 5.09 0.45
N ALA A 31 16.82 5.57 -0.14
CA ALA A 31 16.91 6.91 -0.68
C ALA A 31 16.02 7.08 -1.92
N THR A 32 15.33 8.21 -2.02
CA THR A 32 14.54 8.56 -3.21
C THR A 32 15.34 9.45 -4.16
N ASN A 33 14.89 9.57 -5.41
CA ASN A 33 15.45 10.50 -6.40
C ASN A 33 14.89 11.93 -6.27
N ALA A 34 14.33 12.30 -5.11
CA ALA A 34 13.52 13.49 -4.99
C ALA A 34 14.35 14.79 -4.97
N GLY A 35 14.33 15.53 -6.08
CA GLY A 35 14.61 16.96 -6.08
C GLY A 35 13.53 17.76 -5.34
N HIS A 36 12.29 17.24 -5.28
CA HIS A 36 11.15 17.70 -4.49
C HIS A 36 10.42 16.49 -3.89
N GLY A 37 9.98 16.57 -2.62
CA GLY A 37 9.39 15.45 -1.86
C GLY A 37 10.35 14.88 -0.80
N ALA A 38 9.94 13.79 -0.12
CA ALA A 38 10.77 13.19 0.93
C ALA A 38 12.01 12.52 0.33
N ALA A 39 13.20 12.87 0.82
CA ALA A 39 14.50 12.36 0.35
C ALA A 39 14.74 10.85 0.61
N ARG A 40 13.88 10.22 1.42
CA ARG A 40 13.89 8.79 1.75
C ARG A 40 12.47 8.26 1.95
N ARG A 41 12.29 6.95 1.74
CA ARG A 41 11.04 6.21 1.99
C ARG A 41 11.34 4.90 2.72
N GLY A 42 10.33 4.36 3.40
CA GLY A 42 10.39 2.98 3.91
C GLY A 42 10.44 1.98 2.76
N GLU A 43 11.09 0.85 3.01
CA GLU A 43 11.03 -0.32 2.14
C GLU A 43 9.60 -0.88 2.07
N PRO A 44 9.27 -1.70 1.05
CA PRO A 44 7.99 -2.41 1.00
C PRO A 44 7.71 -3.13 2.32
N GLY A 45 6.53 -2.88 2.90
CA GLY A 45 6.17 -3.41 4.22
C GLY A 45 6.66 -2.58 5.40
N PHE A 46 7.18 -1.38 5.20
CA PHE A 46 7.55 -0.46 6.27
C PHE A 46 6.97 0.95 6.07
N VAL A 47 6.47 1.56 7.14
CA VAL A 47 5.89 2.91 7.15
C VAL A 47 6.81 3.89 7.89
N ARG A 48 6.87 5.14 7.43
CA ARG A 48 7.64 6.17 8.14
C ARG A 48 6.98 6.50 9.48
N ALA A 49 7.71 6.30 10.56
CA ALA A 49 7.33 6.68 11.91
C ALA A 49 8.53 7.28 12.63
N SER A 50 8.41 8.51 13.16
CA SER A 50 9.38 9.13 14.07
C SER A 50 10.87 8.92 13.71
N GLY A 51 11.26 9.24 12.48
CA GLY A 51 12.67 9.17 12.07
C GLY A 51 13.18 7.77 11.67
N ARG A 52 12.35 6.73 11.77
CA ARG A 52 12.62 5.35 11.33
C ARG A 52 11.51 4.84 10.40
N CYS A 53 11.66 3.61 9.91
CA CYS A 53 10.61 2.92 9.17
C CYS A 53 10.19 1.67 9.95
N ASP A 54 8.97 1.71 10.49
CA ASP A 54 8.40 0.65 11.32
C ASP A 54 7.66 -0.36 10.43
N PRO A 55 7.70 -1.65 10.76
CA PRO A 55 7.02 -2.67 9.97
C PRO A 55 5.51 -2.42 9.94
N VAL A 56 4.91 -2.60 8.76
CA VAL A 56 3.46 -2.63 8.58
C VAL A 56 2.94 -3.87 9.29
N VAL A 57 2.17 -3.65 10.36
CA VAL A 57 1.41 -4.72 10.99
C VAL A 57 0.16 -4.97 10.15
N LEU A 58 0.07 -6.16 9.57
CA LEU A 58 -1.10 -6.58 8.82
C LEU A 58 -2.11 -7.24 9.76
N PRO A 59 -3.41 -6.93 9.62
CA PRO A 59 -4.44 -7.72 10.26
C PRO A 59 -4.48 -9.13 9.64
N GLU A 60 -5.13 -10.06 10.33
CA GLU A 60 -5.38 -11.39 9.78
C GLU A 60 -6.10 -11.29 8.43
N ASN A 61 -5.74 -12.17 7.49
CA ASN A 61 -6.26 -12.19 6.12
C ASN A 61 -5.96 -10.94 5.29
N ALA A 62 -4.93 -10.15 5.65
CA ALA A 62 -4.34 -9.12 4.78
C ALA A 62 -2.97 -9.55 4.25
N PHE A 63 -2.60 -9.03 3.08
CA PHE A 63 -1.28 -9.18 2.49
C PHE A 63 -0.77 -7.84 1.92
N LEU A 64 0.54 -7.67 1.88
CA LEU A 64 1.16 -6.54 1.18
C LEU A 64 1.23 -6.88 -0.31
N ASP A 65 0.76 -5.97 -1.15
CA ASP A 65 0.99 -6.03 -2.59
C ASP A 65 2.16 -5.13 -2.95
N ASP A 66 3.27 -5.75 -3.33
CA ASP A 66 4.52 -5.10 -3.72
C ASP A 66 4.36 -4.23 -4.98
N ARG A 67 3.34 -4.48 -5.80
CA ARG A 67 3.03 -3.71 -7.01
C ARG A 67 2.42 -2.34 -6.67
N SER A 68 1.75 -2.25 -5.53
CA SER A 68 1.21 -1.01 -5.03
C SER A 68 2.35 -0.21 -4.41
N HIS A 69 2.87 0.79 -5.12
CA HIS A 69 3.89 1.72 -4.63
C HIS A 69 3.39 2.65 -3.49
N GLY A 70 2.36 2.21 -2.77
CA GLY A 70 1.71 2.92 -1.67
C GLY A 70 1.57 1.99 -0.45
N PRO A 71 1.26 2.56 0.73
CA PRO A 71 1.16 1.82 1.99
C PRO A 71 -0.10 0.92 2.10
N GLY A 72 -0.73 0.58 0.98
CA GLY A 72 -2.00 -0.13 0.96
C GLY A 72 -1.82 -1.64 1.13
N ALA A 73 -2.21 -2.17 2.28
CA ALA A 73 -2.46 -3.59 2.41
C ALA A 73 -3.67 -3.99 1.56
N GLN A 74 -3.59 -5.16 0.91
CA GLN A 74 -4.73 -5.79 0.25
C GLN A 74 -5.36 -6.83 1.18
N HIS A 75 -6.65 -7.07 0.97
CA HIS A 75 -7.39 -8.09 1.71
C HIS A 75 -7.32 -9.40 0.92
N ALA A 76 -7.15 -10.52 1.59
CA ALA A 76 -7.13 -11.83 0.96
C ALA A 76 -8.41 -12.07 0.14
N ARG A 77 -8.31 -12.92 -0.89
CA ARG A 77 -9.49 -13.34 -1.65
C ARG A 77 -10.50 -13.99 -0.71
N GLY A 78 -11.76 -13.57 -0.81
CA GLY A 78 -12.84 -13.97 0.10
C GLY A 78 -12.97 -13.06 1.32
N PHE A 79 -12.17 -12.00 1.42
CA PHE A 79 -12.24 -11.03 2.51
C PHE A 79 -12.45 -9.61 1.99
N GLU A 80 -13.15 -8.79 2.77
CA GLU A 80 -13.41 -7.38 2.49
C GLU A 80 -12.93 -6.46 3.61
N ALA A 81 -12.86 -5.16 3.32
CA ALA A 81 -12.42 -4.16 4.27
C ALA A 81 -13.47 -3.93 5.36
N LEU A 82 -13.08 -4.17 6.62
CA LEU A 82 -13.84 -3.77 7.79
C LEU A 82 -13.18 -2.56 8.47
N ARG A 83 -13.90 -1.97 9.43
CA ARG A 83 -13.39 -0.88 10.28
C ARG A 83 -12.05 -1.23 10.95
N THR A 84 -11.86 -2.50 11.28
CA THR A 84 -10.63 -3.04 11.85
C THR A 84 -10.32 -4.39 11.21
N GLY A 85 -9.58 -4.38 10.10
CA GLY A 85 -9.06 -5.60 9.47
C GLY A 85 -9.89 -6.13 8.30
N CYS A 86 -9.73 -7.43 8.03
CA CYS A 86 -10.33 -8.11 6.89
C CYS A 86 -11.47 -9.01 7.38
N GLY A 87 -12.71 -8.70 6.97
CA GLY A 87 -13.89 -9.51 7.26
C GLY A 87 -14.10 -10.56 6.19
N MET A 88 -14.51 -11.77 6.56
CA MET A 88 -14.90 -12.79 5.57
C MET A 88 -16.15 -12.32 4.82
N ILE A 89 -16.14 -12.49 3.50
CA ILE A 89 -17.31 -12.22 2.66
C ILE A 89 -18.29 -13.37 2.85
N ASP A 90 -19.49 -13.04 3.35
CA ASP A 90 -20.61 -13.98 3.35
C ASP A 90 -21.07 -14.20 1.92
N LEU A 91 -20.64 -15.32 1.33
CA LEU A 91 -20.95 -15.68 -0.04
C LEU A 91 -22.31 -16.43 -0.08
N PRO A 92 -23.38 -15.83 -0.61
CA PRO A 92 -24.68 -16.50 -0.67
C PRO A 92 -24.68 -17.67 -1.66
N ALA A 93 -25.67 -18.55 -1.53
CA ALA A 93 -25.88 -19.63 -2.48
C ALA A 93 -26.08 -19.07 -3.91
N ASN A 94 -25.47 -19.73 -4.90
CA ASN A 94 -25.49 -19.34 -6.31
C ASN A 94 -24.77 -18.01 -6.60
N ALA A 95 -23.67 -17.75 -5.89
CA ALA A 95 -22.76 -16.64 -6.13
C ALA A 95 -21.30 -17.10 -6.15
N HIS A 96 -20.46 -16.36 -6.87
CA HIS A 96 -19.01 -16.56 -6.91
C HIS A 96 -18.26 -15.25 -6.72
N LEU A 97 -17.04 -15.35 -6.19
CA LEU A 97 -16.13 -14.20 -6.10
C LEU A 97 -15.72 -13.71 -7.49
N ASP A 98 -15.69 -12.40 -7.69
CA ASP A 98 -15.25 -11.79 -8.95
C ASP A 98 -13.73 -11.96 -9.17
N ARG A 99 -13.19 -11.37 -10.24
CA ARG A 99 -11.75 -11.46 -10.53
C ARG A 99 -10.88 -10.83 -9.43
N SER A 100 -11.34 -9.75 -8.80
CA SER A 100 -10.62 -9.13 -7.68
C SER A 100 -10.54 -10.09 -6.49
N GLY A 101 -11.60 -10.86 -6.27
CA GLY A 101 -11.69 -11.79 -5.15
C GLY A 101 -12.20 -11.15 -3.86
N ASN A 102 -12.44 -9.83 -3.84
CA ASN A 102 -12.90 -9.07 -2.68
C ASN A 102 -14.34 -8.55 -2.87
N ARG A 103 -15.01 -9.02 -3.93
CA ARG A 103 -16.43 -8.84 -4.19
C ARG A 103 -16.97 -10.11 -4.81
N TRP A 104 -18.30 -10.23 -4.84
CA TRP A 104 -18.97 -11.37 -5.43
C TRP A 104 -20.05 -10.93 -6.41
N GLN A 105 -20.43 -11.85 -7.29
CA GLN A 105 -21.48 -11.69 -8.28
C GLN A 105 -22.33 -12.95 -8.31
N CYS A 106 -23.59 -12.82 -8.73
CA CYS A 106 -24.46 -13.97 -8.95
C CYS A 106 -23.88 -14.88 -10.04
N ASP A 107 -24.11 -16.19 -9.87
CA ASP A 107 -23.88 -17.15 -10.93
C ASP A 107 -24.76 -16.86 -12.15
N ARG A 108 -24.34 -17.34 -13.32
CA ARG A 108 -25.10 -17.13 -14.55
C ARG A 108 -26.52 -17.69 -14.39
N GLY A 109 -27.52 -16.88 -14.70
CA GLY A 109 -28.94 -17.24 -14.56
C GLY A 109 -29.54 -16.89 -13.20
N PHE A 110 -28.74 -16.41 -12.24
CA PHE A 110 -29.21 -15.92 -10.94
C PHE A 110 -29.13 -14.40 -10.86
N GLY A 111 -30.05 -13.79 -10.10
CA GLY A 111 -30.12 -12.36 -9.90
C GLY A 111 -30.50 -12.01 -8.47
N PHE A 112 -30.15 -10.81 -8.04
CA PHE A 112 -30.56 -10.29 -6.73
C PHE A 112 -32.07 -10.11 -6.72
N ARG A 113 -32.77 -10.77 -5.79
CA ARG A 113 -34.13 -10.34 -5.42
C ARG A 113 -33.99 -9.26 -4.37
N ARG A 114 -34.50 -8.06 -4.65
CA ARG A 114 -34.64 -7.04 -3.62
C ARG A 114 -35.71 -7.49 -2.63
N ALA A 115 -35.46 -7.30 -1.34
CA ALA A 115 -36.41 -7.64 -0.28
C ALA A 115 -37.66 -6.74 -0.26
N THR A 116 -37.81 -5.79 -1.18
CA THR A 116 -38.91 -4.81 -1.22
C THR A 116 -40.17 -5.30 -1.92
N ASP A 117 -40.15 -6.49 -2.52
CA ASP A 117 -41.29 -7.02 -3.30
C ASP A 117 -42.00 -8.18 -2.58
N ALA A 118 -41.93 -8.20 -1.25
CA ALA A 118 -42.74 -9.07 -0.40
C ALA A 118 -43.79 -8.21 0.33
N SER A 119 -44.93 -7.99 -0.33
CA SER A 119 -46.16 -7.47 0.28
C SER A 119 -47.36 -8.13 -0.38
#